data_AF-A0A2G9MS23-F1
#
_entry.id   AF-A0A2G9MS23-F1
#
_cell.length_a   1.000
_cell.length_b   1.000
_cell.length_c   1.000
_cell.angle_alpha   90.00
_cell.angle_beta   90.00
_cell.angle_gamma   90.00
#
_symmetry.space_group_name_H-M   'P 1'
#
loop_
_entity.id
_entity.type
_entity.pdbx_description
1 polymer ?
#
loop_
_entity_poly.entity_id
_entity_poly.type
_entity_poly.pdbx_seq_one_letter_code
_entity_poly.pdbx_strand_id
1 'polypeptide(L)'
;MTEEISLKTKILMILSVCISLLVLLTSSDTFSHGVVFVLLGILSIIVALLGIFAAIMILLRKRNIGTFLLKIFSITGMLYSLMYMLIDVGTRGVFFGFFIIWLIIFILNKPTKNDQFEEMPKGKYLKLNWIVLVVLIIVVLTIVYIWVIDWEGKAKIMSSPNGGGISVFRQEGVLTDITVICDGAFVYDVSELKEDLLAEVTVKMIAPSANISILSNTTGKILLRILNMQENAIKVNRNEKNIDKINYDDFWNSSDEQQLIEFPISGTFLLEEKGSKTMLDVKANDETVIEIPAVESKDPLRIVVFSDTHSAQFIYMSVLAEFLDKKPNFVVWAGDITNNGYSIEFLIASAIAESYPLQVFTTMGNHDIWNRGDKYYNVYFGPYYYSFEIKDTKIIILDTSKGLIGDSQFDWLYRELKDNTNNHTIIISHMPPIDTLSGNFDTSENLHPEMSNTIHIKSESEYLIKLMNEFHVDAYIAGHTHQQGAIKINDTLIATSGALGGTVLPGDNVGYIILDVDEEGVHLENIDVMSVEEVNSNKIQDNLHAARVFVLPVIINKSIRIASTILLFLILSIVLYFLKDKLIYRK
;
A
#
# COMPACT_ATOMS: atom_id res chain seq x y z
N MET A 1 55.84 0.26 24.43
CA MET A 1 55.96 0.04 22.97
C MET A 1 54.70 0.52 22.29
N THR A 2 54.83 1.34 21.25
CA THR A 2 53.70 1.71 20.40
C THR A 2 53.48 0.61 19.37
N GLU A 3 52.42 -0.19 19.49
CA GLU A 3 52.03 -1.11 18.41
C GLU A 3 51.78 -0.29 17.13
N GLU A 4 52.52 -0.62 16.07
CA GLU A 4 52.28 0.00 14.78
C GLU A 4 51.00 -0.58 14.16
N ILE A 5 50.13 0.28 13.64
CA ILE A 5 48.89 -0.15 13.02
C ILE A 5 49.24 -0.96 11.76
N SER A 6 48.88 -2.26 11.76
CA SER A 6 49.19 -3.15 10.63
C SER A 6 48.65 -2.60 9.31
N LEU A 7 49.32 -2.87 8.19
CA LEU A 7 48.88 -2.42 6.86
C LEU A 7 47.43 -2.82 6.57
N LYS A 8 47.05 -4.05 6.94
CA LYS A 8 45.67 -4.57 6.86
C LYS A 8 44.67 -3.70 7.64
N THR A 9 45.02 -3.29 8.86
CA THR A 9 44.16 -2.42 9.70
C THR A 9 44.10 -0.99 9.15
N LYS A 10 45.21 -0.45 8.60
CA LYS A 10 45.22 0.84 7.88
C LYS A 10 44.28 0.80 6.66
N ILE A 11 44.32 -0.27 5.86
CA ILE A 11 43.44 -0.46 4.69
C ILE A 11 41.97 -0.53 5.11
N LEU A 12 41.61 -1.37 6.10
CA LEU A 12 40.22 -1.48 6.57
C LEU A 12 39.69 -0.16 7.14
N MET A 13 40.53 0.60 7.85
CA MET A 13 40.20 1.93 8.35
C MET A 13 39.90 2.91 7.21
N ILE A 14 40.76 3.01 6.19
CA ILE A 14 40.55 3.89 5.03
C ILE A 14 39.27 3.48 4.29
N LEU A 15 39.12 2.18 4.00
CA LEU A 15 37.94 1.64 3.32
C LEU A 15 36.64 1.94 4.09
N SER A 16 36.65 1.83 5.42
CA SER A 16 35.48 2.17 6.24
C SER A 16 35.09 3.64 6.16
N VAL A 17 36.06 4.57 6.11
CA VAL A 17 35.77 6.00 5.92
C VAL A 17 35.25 6.27 4.51
N CYS A 18 35.88 5.74 3.47
CA CYS A 18 35.44 5.93 2.09
C CYS A 18 34.00 5.44 1.86
N ILE A 19 33.66 4.24 2.34
CA ILE A 19 32.29 3.71 2.24
C ILE A 19 31.32 4.53 3.08
N SER A 20 31.71 4.94 4.30
CA SER A 20 30.84 5.77 5.15
C SER A 20 30.50 7.12 4.52
N LEU A 21 31.49 7.77 3.88
CA LEU A 21 31.26 9.02 3.15
C LEU A 21 30.37 8.81 1.94
N LEU A 22 30.55 7.72 1.19
CA LEU A 22 29.69 7.38 0.05
C LEU A 22 28.23 7.15 0.50
N VAL A 23 28.01 6.34 1.53
CA VAL A 23 26.68 6.06 2.10
C VAL A 23 26.02 7.32 2.66
N LEU A 24 26.81 8.23 3.25
CA LEU A 24 26.30 9.52 3.75
C LEU A 24 25.95 10.50 2.61
N LEU A 25 26.68 10.47 1.49
CA LEU A 25 26.33 11.27 0.30
C LEU A 25 25.01 10.80 -0.32
N THR A 26 24.76 9.48 -0.35
CA THR A 26 23.49 8.93 -0.84
C THR A 26 22.33 9.10 0.15
N SER A 27 22.57 9.36 1.44
CA SER A 27 21.49 9.37 2.44
C SER A 27 20.41 10.42 2.16
N SER A 28 20.82 11.61 1.67
CA SER A 28 19.87 12.67 1.32
C SER A 28 18.97 12.27 0.14
N ASP A 29 19.55 11.59 -0.85
CA ASP A 29 18.85 11.07 -2.02
C ASP A 29 17.89 9.94 -1.62
N THR A 30 18.32 9.01 -0.75
CA THR A 30 17.46 7.99 -0.15
C THR A 30 16.25 8.60 0.56
N PHE A 31 16.40 9.73 1.27
CA PHE A 31 15.25 10.40 1.90
C PHE A 31 14.34 11.14 0.90
N SER A 32 14.83 11.61 -0.26
CA SER A 32 13.97 12.21 -1.29
C SER A 32 13.10 11.19 -2.03
N HIS A 33 13.43 9.89 -1.95
CA HIS A 33 12.55 8.80 -2.39
C HIS A 33 11.38 8.52 -1.40
N GLY A 34 10.99 9.50 -0.60
CA GLY A 34 9.74 9.51 0.17
C GLY A 34 9.63 8.47 1.29
N VAL A 35 8.39 8.21 1.72
CA VAL A 35 8.07 7.35 2.88
C VAL A 35 8.68 5.95 2.79
N VAL A 36 8.69 5.34 1.60
CA VAL A 36 9.17 3.97 1.36
C VAL A 36 10.63 3.79 1.78
N PHE A 37 11.45 4.83 1.62
CA PHE A 37 12.89 4.77 1.84
C PHE A 37 13.35 5.34 3.20
N VAL A 38 12.44 5.81 4.07
CA VAL A 38 12.79 6.41 5.38
C VAL A 38 13.65 5.49 6.25
N LEU A 39 13.36 4.18 6.29
CA LEU A 39 14.18 3.23 7.05
C LEU A 39 15.60 3.14 6.47
N LEU A 40 15.73 3.08 5.15
CA LEU A 40 17.03 3.03 4.47
C LEU A 40 17.82 4.32 4.72
N GLY A 41 17.16 5.48 4.67
CA GLY A 41 17.74 6.77 5.04
C GLY A 41 18.31 6.77 6.46
N ILE A 42 17.54 6.30 7.46
CA ILE A 42 18.03 6.23 8.85
C ILE A 42 19.19 5.21 8.99
N LEU A 43 19.08 4.03 8.34
CA LEU A 43 20.14 3.02 8.37
C LEU A 43 21.43 3.49 7.70
N SER A 44 21.36 4.27 6.62
CA SER A 44 22.52 4.83 5.94
C SER A 44 23.33 5.73 6.88
N ILE A 45 22.66 6.61 7.65
CA ILE A 45 23.28 7.45 8.67
C ILE A 45 23.92 6.59 9.78
N ILE A 46 23.23 5.57 10.28
CA ILE A 46 23.76 4.66 11.32
C ILE A 46 25.01 3.94 10.82
N VAL A 47 25.01 3.39 9.60
CA VAL A 47 26.16 2.71 8.99
C VAL A 47 27.33 3.67 8.81
N ALA A 48 27.09 4.87 8.28
CA ALA A 48 28.14 5.87 8.08
C ALA A 48 28.80 6.31 9.40
N LEU A 49 28.00 6.57 10.43
CA LEU A 49 28.52 6.94 11.75
C LEU A 49 29.33 5.81 12.40
N LEU A 50 28.89 4.54 12.26
CA LEU A 50 29.63 3.38 12.75
C LEU A 50 31.01 3.24 12.09
N GLY A 51 31.12 3.41 10.78
CA GLY A 51 32.39 3.28 10.05
C GLY A 51 33.36 4.41 10.35
N ILE A 52 32.86 5.66 10.41
CA ILE A 52 33.66 6.82 10.83
C ILE A 52 34.16 6.64 12.28
N PHE A 53 33.29 6.23 13.20
CA PHE A 53 33.68 6.05 14.60
C PHE A 53 34.65 4.88 14.79
N ALA A 54 34.46 3.77 14.05
CA ALA A 54 35.42 2.67 14.01
C ALA A 54 36.81 3.15 13.57
N ALA A 55 36.88 3.95 12.50
CA ALA A 55 38.13 4.50 12.00
C ALA A 55 38.81 5.46 12.99
N ILE A 56 38.04 6.36 13.62
CA ILE A 56 38.55 7.25 14.68
C ILE A 56 39.14 6.43 15.84
N MET A 57 38.46 5.36 16.27
CA MET A 57 38.95 4.52 17.38
C MET A 57 40.23 3.74 17.02
N ILE A 58 40.40 3.35 15.74
CA ILE A 58 41.66 2.79 15.24
C ILE A 58 42.77 3.84 15.24
N LEU A 59 42.50 5.06 14.76
CA LEU A 59 43.45 6.18 14.72
C LEU A 59 43.91 6.59 16.13
N LEU A 60 42.99 6.63 17.10
CA LEU A 60 43.25 6.84 18.52
C LEU A 60 43.94 5.64 19.22
N ARG A 61 44.42 4.65 18.44
CA ARG A 61 45.12 3.44 18.90
C ARG A 61 44.29 2.54 19.84
N LYS A 62 42.97 2.73 19.92
CA LYS A 62 42.03 1.87 20.66
C LYS A 62 41.61 0.66 19.81
N ARG A 63 42.61 -0.09 19.34
CA ARG A 63 42.49 -1.14 18.31
C ARG A 63 41.34 -2.12 18.54
N ASN A 64 41.19 -2.66 19.75
CA ASN A 64 40.19 -3.68 20.07
C ASN A 64 38.74 -3.15 19.98
N ILE A 65 38.53 -1.87 20.29
CA ILE A 65 37.22 -1.22 20.12
C ILE A 65 37.01 -0.89 18.64
N GLY A 66 38.04 -0.41 17.94
CA GLY A 66 37.99 -0.15 16.51
C GLY A 66 37.66 -1.38 15.66
N THR A 67 38.29 -2.54 15.94
CA THR A 67 37.97 -3.81 15.25
C THR A 67 36.59 -4.34 15.63
N PHE A 68 36.16 -4.19 16.89
CA PHE A 68 34.79 -4.52 17.29
C PHE A 68 33.75 -3.67 16.52
N LEU A 69 33.96 -2.36 16.43
CA LEU A 69 33.09 -1.45 15.68
C LEU A 69 33.12 -1.75 14.17
N LEU A 70 34.27 -2.08 13.57
CA LEU A 70 34.33 -2.55 12.17
C LEU A 70 33.51 -3.83 11.92
N LYS A 71 33.39 -4.71 12.92
CA LYS A 71 32.57 -5.92 12.83
C LYS A 71 31.08 -5.57 12.88
N ILE A 72 30.69 -4.63 13.75
CA ILE A 72 29.32 -4.11 13.77
C ILE A 72 28.99 -3.40 12.45
N PHE A 73 29.82 -2.46 12.02
CA PHE A 73 29.73 -1.73 10.75
C PHE A 73 29.51 -2.65 9.54
N SER A 74 30.25 -3.75 9.43
CA SER A 74 30.07 -4.72 8.35
C SER A 74 28.79 -5.57 8.48
N ILE A 75 28.35 -5.93 9.68
CA ILE A 75 27.04 -6.60 9.89
C ILE A 75 25.89 -5.66 9.53
N THR A 76 25.90 -4.42 10.02
CA THR A 76 24.86 -3.42 9.74
C THR A 76 24.87 -3.02 8.26
N GLY A 77 26.04 -2.95 7.62
CA GLY A 77 26.17 -2.75 6.18
C GLY A 77 25.60 -3.89 5.34
N MET A 78 25.85 -5.16 5.71
CA MET A 78 25.21 -6.31 5.08
C MET A 78 23.68 -6.26 5.22
N LEU A 79 23.16 -5.93 6.41
CA LEU A 79 21.72 -5.75 6.63
C LEU A 79 21.15 -4.61 5.76
N TYR A 80 21.81 -3.45 5.74
CA TYR A 80 21.42 -2.31 4.91
C TYR A 80 21.33 -2.69 3.42
N SER A 81 22.34 -3.38 2.88
CA SER A 81 22.30 -3.89 1.50
C SER A 81 21.13 -4.85 1.26
N LEU A 82 20.86 -5.78 2.18
CA LEU A 82 19.73 -6.72 2.04
C LEU A 82 18.37 -6.00 2.09
N MET A 83 18.21 -4.98 2.94
CA MET A 83 16.98 -4.20 2.99
C MET A 83 16.80 -3.35 1.73
N TYR A 84 17.88 -2.78 1.19
CA TYR A 84 17.83 -2.04 -0.08
C TYR A 84 17.39 -2.95 -1.23
N MET A 85 17.98 -4.15 -1.37
CA MET A 85 17.59 -5.15 -2.38
C MET A 85 16.14 -5.67 -2.27
N LEU A 86 15.54 -5.53 -1.08
CA LEU A 86 14.15 -5.94 -0.79
C LEU A 86 13.16 -4.84 -1.18
N ILE A 87 13.49 -3.58 -0.89
CA ILE A 87 12.65 -2.40 -1.15
C ILE A 87 12.77 -1.94 -2.60
N ASP A 88 13.99 -1.86 -3.12
CA ASP A 88 14.31 -1.38 -4.46
C ASP A 88 14.79 -2.54 -5.33
N VAL A 89 14.08 -2.78 -6.43
CA VAL A 89 14.35 -3.88 -7.37
C VAL A 89 15.46 -3.51 -8.35
N GLY A 90 15.46 -2.27 -8.85
CA GLY A 90 16.36 -1.82 -9.92
C GLY A 90 17.81 -1.73 -9.47
N THR A 91 18.05 -1.37 -8.21
CA THR A 91 19.43 -1.27 -7.68
C THR A 91 19.97 -2.58 -7.08
N ARG A 92 19.25 -3.72 -7.20
CA ARG A 92 19.65 -5.01 -6.60
C ARG A 92 21.09 -5.43 -6.93
N GLY A 93 21.52 -5.30 -8.18
CA GLY A 93 22.89 -5.64 -8.59
C GLY A 93 23.96 -4.79 -7.89
N VAL A 94 23.67 -3.49 -7.72
CA VAL A 94 24.55 -2.54 -7.02
C VAL A 94 24.65 -2.88 -5.54
N PHE A 95 23.51 -3.11 -4.86
CA PHE A 95 23.51 -3.43 -3.44
C PHE A 95 23.99 -4.85 -3.11
N PHE A 96 23.88 -5.80 -4.03
CA PHE A 96 24.58 -7.08 -3.93
C PHE A 96 26.11 -6.88 -4.00
N GLY A 97 26.60 -6.01 -4.89
CA GLY A 97 28.01 -5.59 -4.91
C GLY A 97 28.47 -5.02 -3.56
N PHE A 98 27.69 -4.11 -2.96
CA PHE A 98 27.95 -3.60 -1.61
C PHE A 98 27.92 -4.71 -0.55
N PHE A 99 26.96 -5.63 -0.59
CA PHE A 99 26.88 -6.77 0.34
C PHE A 99 28.18 -7.59 0.33
N ILE A 100 28.74 -7.87 -0.85
CA ILE A 100 30.02 -8.56 -0.99
C ILE A 100 31.18 -7.74 -0.39
N ILE A 101 31.22 -6.42 -0.58
CA ILE A 101 32.22 -5.54 0.05
C ILE A 101 32.12 -5.62 1.58
N TRP A 102 30.91 -5.56 2.14
CA TRP A 102 30.67 -5.70 3.58
C TRP A 102 31.12 -7.06 4.12
N LEU A 103 30.82 -8.14 3.40
CA LEU A 103 31.25 -9.50 3.72
C LEU A 103 32.78 -9.65 3.68
N ILE A 104 33.45 -9.03 2.71
CA ILE A 104 34.92 -8.99 2.63
C ILE A 104 35.49 -8.25 3.84
N ILE A 105 34.96 -7.09 4.22
CA ILE A 105 35.36 -6.34 5.42
C ILE A 105 35.19 -7.22 6.67
N PHE A 106 34.06 -7.92 6.81
CA PHE A 106 33.79 -8.82 7.93
C PHE A 106 34.81 -9.98 8.01
N ILE A 107 35.07 -10.66 6.89
CA ILE A 107 36.01 -11.79 6.82
C ILE A 107 37.46 -11.33 7.07
N LEU A 108 37.85 -10.17 6.54
CA LEU A 108 39.17 -9.59 6.79
C LEU A 108 39.30 -9.13 8.24
N ASN A 109 38.24 -8.62 8.87
CA ASN A 109 38.21 -8.20 10.27
C ASN A 109 38.06 -9.38 11.27
N LYS A 110 38.56 -10.58 10.92
CA LYS A 110 38.71 -11.68 11.88
C LYS A 110 39.68 -11.29 13.01
N PRO A 111 39.36 -11.62 14.28
CA PRO A 111 40.27 -11.42 15.40
C PRO A 111 41.55 -12.24 15.24
N THR A 112 42.64 -11.71 15.79
CA THR A 112 43.86 -12.49 16.04
C THR A 112 43.61 -13.51 17.16
N LYS A 113 44.37 -14.63 17.19
CA LYS A 113 44.12 -15.81 18.05
C LYS A 113 43.89 -15.55 19.56
N ASN A 114 44.23 -14.37 20.09
CA ASN A 114 44.08 -14.02 21.50
C ASN A 114 42.65 -13.63 21.93
N ASP A 115 41.68 -13.48 21.01
CA ASP A 115 40.28 -13.19 21.34
C ASP A 115 39.39 -14.46 21.40
N GLN A 116 39.97 -15.65 21.58
CA GLN A 116 39.17 -16.84 21.87
C GLN A 116 38.57 -16.72 23.28
N PHE A 117 37.25 -16.87 23.38
CA PHE A 117 36.59 -17.02 24.68
C PHE A 117 37.21 -18.23 25.42
N GLU A 118 37.65 -18.05 26.66
CA GLU A 118 38.04 -19.17 27.51
C GLU A 118 36.88 -20.16 27.59
N GLU A 119 37.15 -21.45 27.35
CA GLU A 119 36.13 -22.49 27.48
C GLU A 119 35.55 -22.45 28.90
N MET A 120 34.22 -22.42 28.99
CA MET A 120 33.54 -22.23 30.26
C MET A 120 33.91 -23.35 31.23
N PRO A 121 34.60 -23.07 32.37
CA PRO A 121 35.14 -24.15 33.20
C PRO A 121 34.03 -25.05 33.75
N LYS A 122 34.16 -26.37 33.57
CA LYS A 122 33.18 -27.35 34.08
C LYS A 122 32.82 -27.07 35.54
N GLY A 123 31.51 -26.96 35.80
CA GLY A 123 30.97 -26.69 37.14
C GLY A 123 30.90 -25.20 37.52
N LYS A 124 31.11 -24.27 36.60
CA LYS A 124 30.80 -22.83 36.81
C LYS A 124 29.54 -22.41 36.08
N TYR A 125 28.86 -21.39 36.60
CA TYR A 125 27.74 -20.72 35.92
C TYR A 125 27.98 -19.20 35.81
N LEU A 126 27.38 -18.60 34.79
CA LEU A 126 27.45 -17.16 34.53
C LEU A 126 26.56 -16.42 35.53
N LYS A 127 27.14 -15.70 36.50
CA LYS A 127 26.36 -14.81 37.36
C LYS A 127 26.30 -13.41 36.73
N LEU A 128 25.15 -13.08 36.17
CA LEU A 128 24.84 -11.73 35.70
C LEU A 128 25.08 -10.71 36.82
N ASN A 129 25.91 -9.71 36.54
CA ASN A 129 26.14 -8.58 37.43
C ASN A 129 24.86 -7.74 37.50
N TRP A 130 24.53 -7.17 38.67
CA TRP A 130 23.33 -6.34 38.84
C TRP A 130 23.30 -5.15 37.88
N ILE A 131 24.46 -4.61 37.50
CA ILE A 131 24.57 -3.54 36.49
C ILE A 131 24.08 -4.04 35.11
N VAL A 132 24.45 -5.27 34.72
CA VAL A 132 24.00 -5.87 33.46
C VAL A 132 22.50 -6.17 33.51
N LEU A 133 21.98 -6.62 34.66
CA LEU A 133 20.54 -6.81 34.86
C LEU A 133 19.76 -5.48 34.69
N VAL A 134 20.25 -4.38 35.28
CA VAL A 134 19.64 -3.04 35.10
C VAL A 134 19.69 -2.59 33.65
N VAL A 135 20.80 -2.80 32.94
CA VAL A 135 20.90 -2.50 31.49
C VAL A 135 19.88 -3.30 30.69
N LEU A 136 19.72 -4.60 30.97
CA LEU A 136 18.74 -5.45 30.28
C LEU A 136 17.29 -5.00 30.56
N ILE A 137 16.98 -4.63 31.81
CA ILE A 137 15.65 -4.07 32.16
C ILE A 137 15.39 -2.76 31.40
N ILE A 138 16.37 -1.84 31.33
CA ILE A 138 16.25 -0.60 30.57
C ILE A 138 16.04 -0.88 29.07
N VAL A 139 16.75 -1.85 28.49
CA VAL A 139 16.53 -2.26 27.09
C VAL A 139 15.11 -2.78 26.89
N VAL A 140 14.61 -3.68 27.74
CA VAL A 140 13.25 -4.22 27.61
C VAL A 140 12.20 -3.10 27.72
N LEU A 141 12.34 -2.18 28.68
CA LEU A 141 11.45 -1.03 28.82
C LEU A 141 11.54 -0.09 27.61
N THR A 142 12.73 0.09 27.02
CA THR A 142 12.93 0.92 25.83
C THR A 142 12.32 0.26 24.58
N ILE A 143 12.41 -1.07 24.43
CA ILE A 143 11.72 -1.80 23.35
C ILE A 143 10.21 -1.62 23.47
N VAL A 144 9.63 -1.81 24.66
CA VAL A 144 8.19 -1.58 24.89
C VAL A 144 7.82 -0.12 24.55
N TYR A 145 8.61 0.86 24.99
CA TYR A 145 8.39 2.28 24.70
C TYR A 145 8.45 2.59 23.19
N ILE A 146 9.40 2.01 22.46
CA ILE A 146 9.51 2.15 21.00
C ILE A 146 8.25 1.61 20.31
N TRP A 147 7.79 0.40 20.67
CA TRP A 147 6.72 -0.28 19.93
C TRP A 147 5.30 0.11 20.32
N VAL A 148 5.08 0.63 21.55
CA VAL A 148 3.78 1.14 21.99
C VAL A 148 3.43 2.49 21.37
N ILE A 149 4.41 3.35 21.09
CA ILE A 149 4.18 4.70 20.58
C ILE A 149 4.15 4.69 19.04
N ASP A 150 3.13 5.32 18.46
CA ASP A 150 3.11 5.66 17.03
C ASP A 150 4.09 6.81 16.75
N TRP A 151 5.32 6.44 16.38
CA TRP A 151 6.37 7.39 16.04
C TRP A 151 6.22 7.87 14.61
N GLU A 152 5.79 6.99 13.72
CA GLU A 152 5.59 7.23 12.31
C GLU A 152 4.49 8.29 12.09
N GLY A 153 3.34 8.16 12.77
CA GLY A 153 2.28 9.18 12.78
C GLY A 153 2.71 10.49 13.46
N LYS A 154 3.46 10.44 14.57
CA LYS A 154 4.00 11.64 15.24
C LYS A 154 5.00 12.41 14.39
N ALA A 155 5.83 11.70 13.63
CA ALA A 155 6.78 12.28 12.69
C ALA A 155 6.11 12.77 11.39
N LYS A 156 4.81 12.47 11.19
CA LYS A 156 4.07 12.72 9.95
C LYS A 156 4.79 12.19 8.70
N ILE A 157 5.38 11.00 8.82
CA ILE A 157 6.04 10.33 7.67
C ILE A 157 5.03 10.03 6.56
N MET A 158 3.78 9.76 6.92
CA MET A 158 2.65 9.67 6.02
C MET A 158 1.68 10.81 6.35
N SER A 159 1.42 11.67 5.36
CA SER A 159 0.24 12.52 5.33
C SER A 159 -0.86 11.78 4.58
N SER A 160 -1.99 11.56 5.23
CA SER A 160 -3.21 11.13 4.54
C SER A 160 -4.05 12.34 4.11
N PRO A 161 -4.80 12.24 3.02
CA PRO A 161 -5.78 13.24 2.59
C PRO A 161 -6.73 13.63 3.74
N ASN A 162 -7.09 14.91 3.84
CA ASN A 162 -7.85 15.44 4.98
C ASN A 162 -9.36 15.63 4.73
N GLY A 163 -9.82 15.43 3.49
CA GLY A 163 -11.22 15.61 3.09
C GLY A 163 -12.18 14.59 3.73
N GLY A 164 -11.64 13.47 4.21
CA GLY A 164 -12.34 12.52 5.07
C GLY A 164 -13.29 11.57 4.36
N GLY A 165 -13.24 11.45 3.03
CA GLY A 165 -14.04 10.46 2.30
C GLY A 165 -15.53 10.79 2.19
N ILE A 166 -15.91 12.05 2.39
CA ILE A 166 -17.32 12.48 2.52
C ILE A 166 -17.82 13.26 1.30
N SER A 167 -19.11 13.11 1.01
CA SER A 167 -19.81 13.85 -0.05
C SER A 167 -20.13 15.31 0.30
N VAL A 168 -20.02 15.71 1.57
CA VAL A 168 -20.24 17.11 2.01
C VAL A 168 -19.15 17.51 3.00
N PHE A 169 -18.29 18.44 2.60
CA PHE A 169 -17.21 18.98 3.40
C PHE A 169 -17.43 20.47 3.68
N ARG A 170 -17.08 20.91 4.89
CA ARG A 170 -17.13 22.32 5.30
C ARG A 170 -15.89 22.65 6.14
N GLN A 171 -15.14 23.64 5.70
CA GLN A 171 -14.03 24.23 6.45
C GLN A 171 -14.46 25.61 6.96
N GLU A 172 -14.22 25.86 8.24
CA GLU A 172 -14.42 27.16 8.88
C GLU A 172 -13.05 27.79 9.14
N GLY A 173 -12.83 28.98 8.61
CA GLY A 173 -11.53 29.65 8.62
C GLY A 173 -11.58 31.04 9.23
N VAL A 174 -10.41 31.60 9.56
CA VAL A 174 -10.32 32.98 10.10
C VAL A 174 -10.61 34.04 9.02
N LEU A 175 -10.50 33.67 7.74
CA LEU A 175 -10.65 34.56 6.58
C LEU A 175 -11.55 33.99 5.46
N THR A 176 -11.67 32.67 5.36
CA THR A 176 -12.37 31.95 4.29
C THR A 176 -13.16 30.78 4.86
N ASP A 177 -14.45 30.69 4.53
CA ASP A 177 -15.28 29.50 4.77
C ASP A 177 -15.64 28.92 3.41
N ILE A 178 -15.36 27.62 3.23
CA ILE A 178 -15.64 26.89 1.98
C ILE A 178 -16.49 25.68 2.32
N THR A 179 -17.56 25.49 1.55
CA THR A 179 -18.38 24.27 1.57
C THR A 179 -18.31 23.62 0.19
N VAL A 180 -17.99 22.33 0.18
CA VAL A 180 -17.92 21.49 -1.03
C VAL A 180 -18.97 20.39 -0.89
N ILE A 181 -19.86 20.29 -1.85
CA ILE A 181 -20.88 19.25 -1.96
C ILE A 181 -20.59 18.47 -3.23
N CYS A 182 -20.59 17.14 -3.14
CA CYS A 182 -20.31 16.22 -4.23
C CYS A 182 -21.41 15.19 -4.37
N ASP A 183 -21.77 14.90 -5.62
CA ASP A 183 -22.61 13.79 -6.04
C ASP A 183 -21.85 13.04 -7.16
N GLY A 184 -21.83 11.70 -7.14
CA GLY A 184 -20.91 10.89 -7.94
C GLY A 184 -19.41 11.02 -7.58
N ALA A 185 -19.08 11.77 -6.53
CA ALA A 185 -17.71 11.98 -6.05
C ALA A 185 -17.66 12.20 -4.52
N PHE A 186 -16.47 12.21 -3.94
CA PHE A 186 -16.22 12.62 -2.55
C PHE A 186 -15.05 13.61 -2.44
N VAL A 187 -15.00 14.33 -1.33
CA VAL A 187 -13.93 15.27 -1.00
C VAL A 187 -12.73 14.50 -0.44
N TYR A 188 -11.63 14.54 -1.18
CA TYR A 188 -10.41 13.78 -0.92
C TYR A 188 -9.46 14.59 -0.03
N ASP A 189 -9.13 15.82 -0.43
CA ASP A 189 -8.28 16.75 0.34
C ASP A 189 -8.72 18.20 0.13
N VAL A 190 -8.59 19.04 1.16
CA VAL A 190 -8.75 20.49 1.06
C VAL A 190 -7.61 21.17 1.82
N SER A 191 -6.84 22.01 1.14
CA SER A 191 -5.69 22.71 1.74
C SER A 191 -5.72 24.22 1.51
N GLU A 192 -5.37 24.97 2.55
CA GLU A 192 -5.19 26.42 2.47
C GLU A 192 -3.84 26.74 1.82
N LEU A 193 -3.87 27.45 0.69
CA LEU A 193 -2.67 27.92 0.00
C LEU A 193 -2.27 29.32 0.50
N LYS A 194 -0.96 29.56 0.64
CA LYS A 194 -0.41 30.82 1.16
C LYS A 194 -0.14 31.83 0.05
N GLU A 195 -1.15 32.16 -0.76
CA GLU A 195 -1.01 33.03 -1.94
C GLU A 195 -2.37 33.62 -2.38
N ASP A 196 -2.53 34.06 -3.64
CA ASP A 196 -3.78 34.60 -4.21
C ASP A 196 -4.92 33.55 -4.39
N LEU A 197 -4.83 32.41 -3.70
CA LEU A 197 -5.72 31.25 -3.77
C LEU A 197 -6.44 31.08 -2.42
N LEU A 198 -7.77 30.92 -2.45
CA LEU A 198 -8.57 30.71 -1.25
C LEU A 198 -8.36 29.29 -0.67
N ALA A 199 -8.27 28.29 -1.54
CA ALA A 199 -7.95 26.91 -1.23
C ALA A 199 -7.56 26.12 -2.48
N GLU A 200 -6.95 24.96 -2.26
CA GLU A 200 -6.92 23.83 -3.18
C GLU A 200 -7.95 22.80 -2.71
N VAL A 201 -8.83 22.36 -3.60
CA VAL A 201 -9.89 21.37 -3.32
C VAL A 201 -9.64 20.19 -4.25
N THR A 202 -9.38 19.01 -3.68
CA THR A 202 -9.25 17.75 -4.41
C THR A 202 -10.47 16.88 -4.15
N VAL A 203 -11.13 16.46 -5.22
CA VAL A 203 -12.23 15.49 -5.19
C VAL A 203 -11.83 14.22 -5.95
N LYS A 204 -12.46 13.09 -5.61
CA LYS A 204 -12.25 11.82 -6.31
C LYS A 204 -13.60 11.24 -6.74
N MET A 205 -13.72 10.90 -8.02
CA MET A 205 -14.96 10.36 -8.59
C MET A 205 -15.16 8.89 -8.16
N ILE A 206 -16.41 8.54 -7.88
CA ILE A 206 -16.88 7.18 -7.56
C ILE A 206 -18.01 6.74 -8.52
N ALA A 207 -18.35 7.58 -9.48
CA ALA A 207 -19.26 7.30 -10.58
C ALA A 207 -18.63 7.81 -11.90
N PRO A 208 -19.12 7.36 -13.08
CA PRO A 208 -18.62 7.82 -14.37
C PRO A 208 -18.78 9.33 -14.61
N SER A 209 -19.85 9.92 -14.08
CA SER A 209 -20.12 11.37 -14.02
C SER A 209 -20.19 11.85 -12.56
N ALA A 210 -20.06 13.16 -12.35
CA ALA A 210 -20.19 13.74 -11.01
C ALA A 210 -20.66 15.20 -11.07
N ASN A 211 -21.38 15.65 -10.04
CA ASN A 211 -21.75 17.04 -9.83
C ASN A 211 -21.08 17.55 -8.56
N ILE A 212 -20.44 18.73 -8.64
CA ILE A 212 -19.74 19.34 -7.52
C ILE A 212 -20.25 20.77 -7.37
N SER A 213 -20.70 21.14 -6.17
CA SER A 213 -21.07 22.51 -5.82
C SER A 213 -20.07 23.06 -4.81
N ILE A 214 -19.46 24.18 -5.14
CA ILE A 214 -18.53 24.91 -4.25
C ILE A 214 -19.18 26.23 -3.86
N LEU A 215 -19.34 26.45 -2.56
CA LEU A 215 -19.78 27.70 -1.97
C LEU A 215 -18.63 28.30 -1.16
N SER A 216 -18.41 29.61 -1.32
CA SER A 216 -17.40 30.38 -0.58
C SER A 216 -18.01 31.64 0.03
N ASN A 217 -17.65 32.00 1.25
CA ASN A 217 -18.01 33.28 1.85
C ASN A 217 -17.22 34.48 1.27
N THR A 218 -16.21 34.21 0.43
CA THR A 218 -15.27 35.19 -0.15
C THR A 218 -15.12 35.02 -1.66
N THR A 219 -14.88 36.13 -2.35
CA THR A 219 -14.57 36.13 -3.80
C THR A 219 -13.07 35.92 -4.00
N GLY A 220 -12.70 35.02 -4.89
CA GLY A 220 -11.30 34.69 -5.15
C GLY A 220 -11.17 33.49 -6.09
N LYS A 221 -10.03 32.80 -6.02
CA LYS A 221 -9.77 31.62 -6.84
C LYS A 221 -9.60 30.37 -6.00
N ILE A 222 -10.05 29.24 -6.53
CA ILE A 222 -9.82 27.90 -5.98
C ILE A 222 -9.15 27.05 -7.05
N LEU A 223 -8.15 26.26 -6.66
CA LEU A 223 -7.59 25.21 -7.51
C LEU A 223 -8.42 23.95 -7.29
N LEU A 224 -9.21 23.54 -8.29
CA LEU A 224 -9.93 22.26 -8.26
C LEU A 224 -9.04 21.19 -8.89
N ARG A 225 -8.81 20.10 -8.15
CA ARG A 225 -8.28 18.83 -8.67
C ARG A 225 -9.36 17.76 -8.65
N ILE A 226 -9.37 16.94 -9.69
CA ILE A 226 -10.36 15.89 -9.93
C ILE A 226 -9.58 14.60 -10.21
N LEU A 227 -9.62 13.68 -9.25
CA LEU A 227 -9.05 12.35 -9.33
C LEU A 227 -10.09 11.38 -9.91
N ASN A 228 -9.62 10.31 -10.57
CA ASN A 228 -10.47 9.29 -11.20
C ASN A 228 -11.37 9.86 -12.33
N MET A 229 -10.86 10.84 -13.09
CA MET A 229 -11.52 11.48 -14.23
C MET A 229 -10.86 11.05 -15.54
N GLN A 230 -11.66 10.55 -16.49
CA GLN A 230 -11.16 10.19 -17.83
C GLN A 230 -11.19 11.37 -18.81
N GLU A 231 -12.26 12.17 -18.76
CA GLU A 231 -12.55 13.28 -19.68
C GLU A 231 -11.56 14.46 -19.59
N ASN A 232 -11.52 15.27 -20.65
CA ASN A 232 -10.66 16.47 -20.75
C ASN A 232 -11.43 17.79 -20.66
N ALA A 233 -12.74 17.74 -20.40
CA ALA A 233 -13.60 18.92 -20.23
C ALA A 233 -14.61 18.72 -19.09
N ILE A 234 -14.99 19.84 -18.49
CA ILE A 234 -16.06 19.97 -17.49
C ILE A 234 -16.99 21.11 -17.90
N LYS A 235 -18.17 21.23 -17.29
CA LYS A 235 -18.98 22.45 -17.38
C LYS A 235 -18.96 23.18 -16.05
N VAL A 236 -18.59 24.46 -16.07
CA VAL A 236 -18.65 25.35 -14.89
C VAL A 236 -19.76 26.37 -15.11
N ASN A 237 -20.77 26.34 -14.23
CA ASN A 237 -21.98 27.15 -14.36
C ASN A 237 -22.60 27.06 -15.78
N ARG A 238 -22.70 25.82 -16.30
CA ARG A 238 -23.15 25.44 -17.66
C ARG A 238 -22.25 25.83 -18.83
N ASN A 239 -21.12 26.50 -18.60
CA ASN A 239 -20.17 26.83 -19.66
C ASN A 239 -19.07 25.77 -19.72
N GLU A 240 -18.80 25.25 -20.92
CA GLU A 240 -17.73 24.28 -21.15
C GLU A 240 -16.35 24.86 -20.83
N LYS A 241 -15.49 24.05 -20.22
CA LYS A 241 -14.15 24.43 -19.79
C LYS A 241 -13.22 23.22 -19.84
N ASN A 242 -12.12 23.36 -20.57
CA ASN A 242 -11.06 22.35 -20.61
C ASN A 242 -10.36 22.26 -19.25
N ILE A 243 -9.91 21.05 -18.90
CA ILE A 243 -9.14 20.78 -17.69
C ILE A 243 -7.74 20.27 -18.06
N ASP A 244 -6.73 20.65 -17.29
CA ASP A 244 -5.36 20.17 -17.51
C ASP A 244 -5.22 18.77 -16.90
N LYS A 245 -5.32 17.71 -17.73
CA LYS A 245 -5.10 16.32 -17.32
C LYS A 245 -3.61 16.04 -17.20
N ILE A 246 -3.18 15.44 -16.08
CA ILE A 246 -1.81 14.98 -15.89
C ILE A 246 -1.68 13.62 -16.60
N ASN A 247 -0.82 13.57 -17.61
CA ASN A 247 -0.76 12.45 -18.52
C ASN A 247 0.20 11.34 -18.01
N TYR A 248 -0.38 10.18 -17.68
CA TYR A 248 0.34 8.93 -17.42
C TYR A 248 0.15 7.88 -18.54
N ASP A 249 -0.56 8.20 -19.62
CA ASP A 249 -0.83 7.28 -20.72
C ASP A 249 0.48 6.76 -21.33
N ASP A 250 1.50 7.60 -21.49
CA ASP A 250 2.82 7.17 -21.97
C ASP A 250 3.48 6.15 -21.02
N PHE A 251 3.35 6.32 -19.70
CA PHE A 251 3.84 5.34 -18.72
C PHE A 251 3.13 3.99 -18.89
N TRP A 252 1.79 3.98 -18.99
CA TRP A 252 1.05 2.73 -19.10
C TRP A 252 1.17 2.04 -20.47
N ASN A 253 1.32 2.79 -21.57
CA ASN A 253 1.36 2.24 -22.93
C ASN A 253 2.79 1.95 -23.45
N SER A 254 3.84 2.47 -22.82
CA SER A 254 5.22 2.34 -23.33
C SER A 254 6.26 1.82 -22.35
N SER A 255 5.93 1.67 -21.06
CA SER A 255 6.83 1.07 -20.08
C SER A 255 7.02 -0.42 -20.33
N ASP A 256 8.24 -0.91 -20.09
CA ASP A 256 8.48 -2.35 -19.98
C ASP A 256 8.03 -2.92 -18.62
N GLU A 257 7.98 -4.25 -18.52
CA GLU A 257 7.58 -4.97 -17.29
C GLU A 257 8.40 -4.53 -16.06
N GLN A 258 9.70 -4.28 -16.23
CA GLN A 258 10.56 -3.87 -15.12
C GLN A 258 10.21 -2.46 -14.64
N GLN A 259 9.95 -1.53 -15.57
CA GLN A 259 9.51 -0.17 -15.27
C GLN A 259 8.15 -0.14 -14.58
N LEU A 260 7.17 -0.93 -15.05
CA LEU A 260 5.86 -1.07 -14.43
C LEU A 260 5.93 -1.62 -12.99
N ILE A 261 6.90 -2.50 -12.70
CA ILE A 261 7.11 -3.08 -11.37
C ILE A 261 7.87 -2.12 -10.42
N GLU A 262 8.86 -1.40 -10.92
CA GLU A 262 9.75 -0.56 -10.12
C GLU A 262 9.17 0.83 -9.78
N PHE A 263 8.47 1.44 -10.73
CA PHE A 263 8.02 2.82 -10.59
C PHE A 263 6.98 3.04 -9.46
N PRO A 264 5.97 2.17 -9.24
CA PRO A 264 4.89 2.43 -8.27
C PRO A 264 5.32 2.51 -6.80
N ILE A 265 6.46 1.92 -6.45
CA ILE A 265 7.04 1.96 -5.10
C ILE A 265 8.09 3.07 -4.93
N SER A 266 8.41 3.80 -6.00
CA SER A 266 9.28 4.96 -5.94
C SER A 266 8.57 6.13 -5.25
N GLY A 267 9.28 6.84 -4.36
CA GLY A 267 8.71 8.04 -3.73
C GLY A 267 8.40 9.15 -4.74
N THR A 268 9.10 9.18 -5.88
CA THR A 268 8.77 10.06 -7.00
C THR A 268 7.36 9.80 -7.50
N PHE A 269 7.03 8.57 -7.86
CA PHE A 269 5.66 8.22 -8.30
C PHE A 269 4.62 8.53 -7.24
N LEU A 270 4.86 8.20 -5.96
CA LEU A 270 3.90 8.48 -4.89
C LEU A 270 3.65 9.98 -4.68
N LEU A 271 4.67 10.84 -4.85
CA LEU A 271 4.62 12.28 -4.60
C LEU A 271 4.28 13.14 -5.82
N GLU A 272 4.33 12.59 -7.03
CA GLU A 272 3.91 13.31 -8.24
C GLU A 272 2.42 13.69 -8.20
N GLU A 273 2.06 14.80 -8.85
CA GLU A 273 0.66 15.20 -8.99
C GLU A 273 -0.12 14.22 -9.89
N LYS A 274 -1.41 14.00 -9.61
CA LYS A 274 -2.27 13.04 -10.34
C LYS A 274 -3.64 13.64 -10.67
N GLY A 275 -4.36 12.99 -11.59
CA GLY A 275 -5.67 13.42 -12.08
C GLY A 275 -5.64 14.69 -12.92
N SER A 276 -6.74 15.44 -12.89
CA SER A 276 -6.98 16.62 -13.72
C SER A 276 -7.15 17.88 -12.87
N LYS A 277 -6.63 19.04 -13.30
CA LYS A 277 -6.70 20.29 -12.51
C LYS A 277 -7.16 21.52 -13.29
N THR A 278 -7.87 22.43 -12.62
CA THR A 278 -8.23 23.75 -13.18
C THR A 278 -8.42 24.83 -12.11
N MET A 279 -8.22 26.08 -12.50
CA MET A 279 -8.47 27.26 -11.67
C MET A 279 -9.93 27.71 -11.81
N LEU A 280 -10.66 27.79 -10.70
CA LEU A 280 -12.04 28.28 -10.65
C LEU A 280 -12.11 29.67 -10.01
N ASP A 281 -12.79 30.61 -10.66
CA ASP A 281 -13.16 31.89 -10.07
C ASP A 281 -14.47 31.71 -9.30
N VAL A 282 -14.43 31.87 -7.97
CA VAL A 282 -15.58 31.78 -7.08
C VAL A 282 -15.96 33.17 -6.55
N LYS A 283 -17.26 33.40 -6.32
CA LYS A 283 -17.78 34.66 -5.79
C LYS A 283 -18.38 34.46 -4.40
N ALA A 284 -18.21 35.46 -3.54
CA ALA A 284 -18.74 35.46 -2.19
C ALA A 284 -20.27 35.26 -2.18
N ASN A 285 -20.72 34.16 -1.56
CA ASN A 285 -22.11 33.75 -1.40
C ASN A 285 -22.85 33.34 -2.68
N ASP A 286 -22.16 33.19 -3.82
CA ASP A 286 -22.70 32.52 -5.01
C ASP A 286 -22.24 31.05 -5.01
N GLU A 287 -23.12 30.15 -5.46
CA GLU A 287 -22.77 28.76 -5.72
C GLU A 287 -22.03 28.63 -7.06
N THR A 288 -20.90 27.91 -7.07
CA THR A 288 -20.20 27.52 -8.30
C THR A 288 -20.47 26.04 -8.55
N VAL A 289 -21.25 25.74 -9.58
CA VAL A 289 -21.62 24.38 -9.97
C VAL A 289 -20.68 23.87 -11.05
N ILE A 290 -20.12 22.68 -10.85
CA ILE A 290 -19.27 21.95 -11.78
C ILE A 290 -19.97 20.63 -12.14
N GLU A 291 -20.27 20.44 -13.43
CA GLU A 291 -20.78 19.18 -13.98
C GLU A 291 -19.61 18.47 -14.69
N ILE A 292 -19.29 17.24 -14.27
CA ILE A 292 -18.34 16.35 -14.93
C ILE A 292 -19.14 15.32 -15.75
N PRO A 293 -19.07 15.34 -17.09
CA PRO A 293 -19.77 14.36 -17.91
C PRO A 293 -19.13 12.97 -17.78
N ALA A 294 -19.95 11.93 -17.99
CA ALA A 294 -19.43 10.58 -18.23
C ALA A 294 -18.82 10.51 -19.64
N VAL A 295 -17.80 9.67 -19.79
CA VAL A 295 -17.23 9.33 -21.11
C VAL A 295 -18.31 8.68 -21.98
N GLU A 296 -18.31 9.00 -23.27
CA GLU A 296 -19.18 8.32 -24.25
C GLU A 296 -18.86 6.81 -24.28
N SER A 297 -19.75 6.01 -23.70
CA SER A 297 -19.58 4.56 -23.63
C SER A 297 -20.00 3.90 -24.94
N LYS A 298 -19.07 3.18 -25.57
CA LYS A 298 -19.31 2.34 -26.75
C LYS A 298 -20.06 1.07 -26.36
N ASP A 299 -20.78 0.47 -27.31
CA ASP A 299 -21.40 -0.85 -27.17
C ASP A 299 -20.42 -1.98 -27.59
N PRO A 300 -20.36 -3.12 -26.85
CA PRO A 300 -20.99 -3.36 -25.54
C PRO A 300 -20.35 -2.49 -24.43
N LEU A 301 -21.09 -2.23 -23.35
CA LEU A 301 -20.51 -1.67 -22.13
C LEU A 301 -19.56 -2.70 -21.53
N ARG A 302 -18.25 -2.42 -21.59
CA ARG A 302 -17.20 -3.34 -21.15
C ARG A 302 -16.62 -2.95 -19.81
N ILE A 303 -16.61 -3.88 -18.87
CA ILE A 303 -16.09 -3.71 -17.51
C ILE A 303 -15.03 -4.79 -17.27
N VAL A 304 -13.87 -4.42 -16.72
CA VAL A 304 -12.91 -5.39 -16.17
C VAL A 304 -13.05 -5.42 -14.65
N VAL A 305 -13.21 -6.61 -14.06
CA VAL A 305 -13.31 -6.81 -12.61
C VAL A 305 -12.16 -7.70 -12.15
N PHE A 306 -11.40 -7.24 -11.15
CA PHE A 306 -10.23 -7.92 -10.60
C PHE A 306 -10.16 -7.75 -9.08
N SER A 307 -9.53 -8.67 -8.36
CA SER A 307 -9.47 -8.67 -6.89
C SER A 307 -8.22 -9.31 -6.33
N ASP A 308 -8.13 -9.37 -5.00
CA ASP A 308 -7.18 -10.21 -4.25
C ASP A 308 -5.73 -9.93 -4.66
N THR A 309 -5.43 -8.64 -4.80
CA THR A 309 -4.12 -8.12 -5.17
C THR A 309 -3.11 -8.10 -4.01
N HIS A 310 -3.60 -7.98 -2.78
CA HIS A 310 -2.81 -8.00 -1.53
C HIS A 310 -1.51 -7.18 -1.61
N SER A 311 -1.54 -5.96 -2.18
CA SER A 311 -0.33 -5.13 -2.37
C SER A 311 0.85 -5.84 -3.07
N ALA A 312 0.56 -6.73 -4.03
CA ALA A 312 1.53 -7.36 -4.91
C ALA A 312 1.67 -6.59 -6.24
N GLN A 313 1.94 -5.28 -6.20
CA GLN A 313 2.09 -4.45 -7.42
C GLN A 313 3.17 -4.98 -8.39
N PHE A 314 4.12 -5.78 -7.90
CA PHE A 314 5.11 -6.46 -8.73
C PHE A 314 4.54 -7.64 -9.57
N ILE A 315 3.23 -7.91 -9.49
CA ILE A 315 2.48 -8.87 -10.31
C ILE A 315 1.42 -8.10 -11.12
N TYR A 316 0.47 -7.45 -10.44
CA TYR A 316 -0.72 -6.93 -11.12
C TYR A 316 -0.47 -5.71 -12.01
N MET A 317 0.64 -4.97 -11.86
CA MET A 317 0.90 -3.77 -12.68
C MET A 317 1.01 -4.07 -14.18
N SER A 318 1.62 -5.19 -14.56
CA SER A 318 1.68 -5.64 -15.96
C SER A 318 0.28 -5.97 -16.49
N VAL A 319 -0.53 -6.64 -15.66
CA VAL A 319 -1.92 -7.01 -16.00
C VAL A 319 -2.81 -5.77 -16.14
N LEU A 320 -2.62 -4.73 -15.31
CA LEU A 320 -3.30 -3.45 -15.45
C LEU A 320 -2.96 -2.77 -16.79
N ALA A 321 -1.72 -2.89 -17.30
CA ALA A 321 -1.39 -2.37 -18.64
C ALA A 321 -2.14 -3.15 -19.74
N GLU A 322 -2.21 -4.49 -19.65
CA GLU A 322 -2.94 -5.34 -20.60
C GLU A 322 -4.45 -5.05 -20.65
N PHE A 323 -5.06 -4.57 -19.56
CA PHE A 323 -6.47 -4.16 -19.55
C PHE A 323 -6.76 -3.05 -20.57
N LEU A 324 -5.81 -2.16 -20.85
CA LEU A 324 -6.00 -1.07 -21.81
C LEU A 324 -6.23 -1.58 -23.24
N ASP A 325 -5.60 -2.69 -23.62
CA ASP A 325 -5.81 -3.36 -24.92
C ASP A 325 -7.22 -3.95 -25.05
N LYS A 326 -7.84 -4.36 -23.93
CA LYS A 326 -9.23 -4.85 -23.89
C LYS A 326 -10.25 -3.71 -24.09
N LYS A 327 -9.83 -2.46 -23.91
CA LYS A 327 -10.62 -1.22 -24.05
C LYS A 327 -11.91 -1.19 -23.20
N PRO A 328 -11.86 -1.52 -21.89
CA PRO A 328 -13.01 -1.36 -21.02
C PRO A 328 -13.36 0.11 -20.82
N ASN A 329 -14.62 0.37 -20.46
CA ASN A 329 -15.09 1.70 -20.09
C ASN A 329 -14.55 2.14 -18.72
N PHE A 330 -14.38 1.18 -17.80
CA PHE A 330 -13.78 1.35 -16.49
C PHE A 330 -13.37 -0.02 -15.92
N VAL A 331 -12.63 0.00 -14.82
CA VAL A 331 -12.20 -1.21 -14.10
C VAL A 331 -12.70 -1.18 -12.66
N VAL A 332 -12.93 -2.36 -12.06
CA VAL A 332 -13.42 -2.50 -10.68
C VAL A 332 -12.49 -3.42 -9.89
N TRP A 333 -11.94 -2.87 -8.81
CA TRP A 333 -11.08 -3.58 -7.85
C TRP A 333 -11.95 -4.16 -6.73
N ALA A 334 -12.34 -5.43 -6.85
CA ALA A 334 -13.29 -6.13 -6.01
C ALA A 334 -12.69 -6.63 -4.66
N GLY A 335 -12.00 -5.74 -3.95
CA GLY A 335 -11.45 -5.97 -2.62
C GLY A 335 -10.11 -6.69 -2.55
N ASP A 336 -9.60 -6.79 -1.32
CA ASP A 336 -8.24 -7.20 -0.96
C ASP A 336 -7.17 -6.46 -1.78
N ILE A 337 -7.30 -5.15 -1.71
CA ILE A 337 -6.37 -4.13 -2.23
C ILE A 337 -5.04 -4.23 -1.47
N THR A 338 -5.15 -4.40 -0.15
CA THR A 338 -4.04 -4.45 0.81
C THR A 338 -3.88 -5.84 1.40
N ASN A 339 -2.68 -6.19 1.86
CA ASN A 339 -2.48 -7.47 2.55
C ASN A 339 -2.67 -7.33 4.07
N ASN A 340 -2.40 -6.15 4.64
CA ASN A 340 -2.40 -5.93 6.08
C ASN A 340 -3.27 -4.74 6.53
N GLY A 341 -3.96 -4.05 5.62
CA GLY A 341 -4.76 -2.86 5.93
C GLY A 341 -3.94 -1.67 6.49
N TYR A 342 -2.64 -1.56 6.19
CA TYR A 342 -1.84 -0.41 6.59
C TYR A 342 -2.01 0.78 5.64
N SER A 343 -1.93 1.99 6.19
CA SER A 343 -2.07 3.25 5.42
C SER A 343 -1.11 3.39 4.23
N ILE A 344 0.05 2.76 4.28
CA ILE A 344 1.02 2.75 3.16
C ILE A 344 0.53 1.90 1.98
N GLU A 345 -0.15 0.78 2.26
CA GLU A 345 -0.69 -0.11 1.21
C GLU A 345 -1.79 0.63 0.44
N PHE A 346 -2.71 1.31 1.16
CA PHE A 346 -3.70 2.18 0.52
C PHE A 346 -3.11 3.38 -0.20
N LEU A 347 -2.04 4.02 0.33
CA LEU A 347 -1.37 5.13 -0.35
C LEU A 347 -0.78 4.69 -1.70
N ILE A 348 -0.12 3.53 -1.75
CA ILE A 348 0.44 2.96 -2.99
C ILE A 348 -0.70 2.59 -3.95
N ALA A 349 -1.72 1.87 -3.48
CA ALA A 349 -2.87 1.49 -4.32
C ALA A 349 -3.63 2.71 -4.86
N SER A 350 -3.81 3.77 -4.05
CA SER A 350 -4.47 5.00 -4.46
C SER A 350 -3.63 5.75 -5.50
N ALA A 351 -2.31 5.83 -5.33
CA ALA A 351 -1.40 6.43 -6.30
C ALA A 351 -1.43 5.69 -7.66
N ILE A 352 -1.52 4.35 -7.65
CA ILE A 352 -1.70 3.53 -8.85
C ILE A 352 -3.06 3.80 -9.51
N ALA A 353 -4.15 3.77 -8.74
CA ALA A 353 -5.50 4.02 -9.26
C ALA A 353 -5.67 5.45 -9.81
N GLU A 354 -4.98 6.44 -9.23
CA GLU A 354 -5.04 7.85 -9.63
C GLU A 354 -4.14 8.19 -10.83
N SER A 355 -3.15 7.35 -11.15
CA SER A 355 -2.37 7.46 -12.38
C SER A 355 -2.95 6.62 -13.53
N TYR A 356 -3.91 5.73 -13.26
CA TYR A 356 -4.46 4.83 -14.27
C TYR A 356 -5.30 5.60 -15.32
N PRO A 357 -5.22 5.27 -16.62
CA PRO A 357 -5.88 6.07 -17.67
C PRO A 357 -7.41 6.00 -17.64
N LEU A 358 -7.96 4.91 -17.08
CA LEU A 358 -9.39 4.63 -16.97
C LEU A 358 -9.86 4.82 -15.52
N GLN A 359 -11.18 4.93 -15.34
CA GLN A 359 -11.76 4.96 -14.00
C GLN A 359 -11.54 3.63 -13.27
N VAL A 360 -11.09 3.72 -12.02
CA VAL A 360 -10.96 2.61 -11.07
C VAL A 360 -12.02 2.81 -9.99
N PHE A 361 -13.00 1.90 -9.94
CA PHE A 361 -13.95 1.78 -8.83
C PHE A 361 -13.49 0.65 -7.91
N THR A 362 -13.85 0.68 -6.63
CA THR A 362 -13.30 -0.25 -5.64
C THR A 362 -14.32 -0.66 -4.59
N THR A 363 -14.15 -1.85 -4.00
CA THR A 363 -14.71 -2.18 -2.68
C THR A 363 -13.60 -2.66 -1.74
N MET A 364 -13.92 -2.89 -0.46
CA MET A 364 -13.03 -3.47 0.54
C MET A 364 -13.16 -5.00 0.59
N GLY A 365 -12.03 -5.69 0.71
CA GLY A 365 -12.00 -7.07 1.15
C GLY A 365 -11.69 -7.25 2.64
N ASN A 366 -11.58 -8.49 3.11
CA ASN A 366 -11.35 -8.74 4.54
C ASN A 366 -9.94 -8.36 5.01
N HIS A 367 -8.92 -8.34 4.15
CA HIS A 367 -7.60 -7.82 4.50
C HIS A 367 -7.60 -6.30 4.64
N ASP A 368 -8.45 -5.61 3.86
CA ASP A 368 -8.54 -4.15 3.86
C ASP A 368 -9.05 -3.57 5.20
N ILE A 369 -9.74 -4.35 6.02
CA ILE A 369 -10.18 -3.90 7.36
C ILE A 369 -9.17 -4.22 8.48
N TRP A 370 -8.09 -4.95 8.20
CA TRP A 370 -7.06 -5.27 9.18
C TRP A 370 -6.32 -4.00 9.62
N ASN A 371 -5.77 -4.00 10.84
CA ASN A 371 -5.07 -2.84 11.42
C ASN A 371 -5.86 -1.50 11.38
N ARG A 372 -7.20 -1.57 11.26
CA ARG A 372 -8.13 -0.42 11.05
C ARG A 372 -8.03 0.21 9.66
N GLY A 373 -7.76 -0.62 8.65
CA GLY A 373 -7.66 -0.21 7.26
C GLY A 373 -8.96 0.31 6.66
N ASP A 374 -10.12 -0.04 7.25
CA ASP A 374 -11.43 0.58 6.97
C ASP A 374 -11.36 2.12 6.93
N LYS A 375 -10.60 2.70 7.85
CA LYS A 375 -10.39 4.15 7.94
C LYS A 375 -9.47 4.70 6.87
N TYR A 376 -8.49 3.93 6.42
CA TYR A 376 -7.57 4.34 5.37
C TYR A 376 -8.24 4.19 4.01
N TYR A 377 -8.94 3.07 3.76
CA TYR A 377 -9.80 2.90 2.60
C TYR A 377 -10.76 4.08 2.44
N ASN A 378 -11.49 4.47 3.50
CA ASN A 378 -12.44 5.57 3.39
C ASN A 378 -11.79 6.90 2.96
N VAL A 379 -10.58 7.18 3.42
CA VAL A 379 -9.84 8.39 3.04
C VAL A 379 -9.33 8.34 1.59
N TYR A 380 -8.86 7.19 1.12
CA TYR A 380 -8.25 7.07 -0.21
C TYR A 380 -9.24 6.70 -1.34
N PHE A 381 -10.32 5.99 -1.01
CA PHE A 381 -11.27 5.40 -1.97
C PHE A 381 -12.74 5.79 -1.73
N GLY A 382 -13.09 6.38 -0.59
CA GLY A 382 -14.39 7.02 -0.35
C GLY A 382 -15.41 6.16 0.42
N PRO A 383 -16.70 6.17 0.06
CA PRO A 383 -17.73 5.44 0.80
C PRO A 383 -17.54 3.92 0.70
N TYR A 384 -17.98 3.21 1.74
CA TYR A 384 -17.86 1.74 1.81
C TYR A 384 -18.76 1.00 0.81
N TYR A 385 -19.92 1.56 0.51
CA TYR A 385 -20.87 1.08 -0.48
C TYR A 385 -21.49 2.26 -1.20
N TYR A 386 -21.76 2.11 -2.49
CA TYR A 386 -22.26 3.17 -3.37
C TYR A 386 -22.81 2.56 -4.66
N SER A 387 -23.58 3.34 -5.42
CA SER A 387 -24.12 2.94 -6.72
C SER A 387 -23.87 4.03 -7.75
N PHE A 388 -23.89 3.65 -9.02
CA PHE A 388 -23.91 4.59 -10.14
C PHE A 388 -24.60 3.96 -11.35
N GLU A 389 -24.98 4.82 -12.29
CA GLU A 389 -25.64 4.41 -13.54
C GLU A 389 -24.73 4.76 -14.71
N ILE A 390 -24.69 3.87 -15.70
CA ILE A 390 -24.01 4.09 -16.97
C ILE A 390 -24.80 3.44 -18.08
N LYS A 391 -25.13 4.22 -19.13
CA LYS A 391 -26.09 3.85 -20.18
C LYS A 391 -27.44 3.46 -19.57
N ASP A 392 -27.74 2.17 -19.56
CA ASP A 392 -28.97 1.51 -19.11
C ASP A 392 -28.61 0.34 -18.16
N THR A 393 -27.58 0.57 -17.36
CA THR A 393 -27.00 -0.41 -16.45
C THR A 393 -26.70 0.27 -15.11
N LYS A 394 -27.30 -0.26 -14.04
CA LYS A 394 -27.02 0.15 -12.67
C LYS A 394 -25.92 -0.72 -12.07
N ILE A 395 -24.83 -0.10 -11.66
CA ILE A 395 -23.73 -0.74 -10.94
C ILE A 395 -23.90 -0.44 -9.44
N ILE A 396 -23.83 -1.49 -8.61
CA ILE A 396 -23.95 -1.40 -7.16
C ILE A 396 -22.70 -2.01 -6.53
N ILE A 397 -21.98 -1.22 -5.75
CA ILE A 397 -20.78 -1.64 -5.02
C ILE A 397 -21.15 -1.86 -3.54
N LEU A 398 -20.90 -3.07 -3.03
CA LEU A 398 -21.20 -3.47 -1.63
C LEU A 398 -19.95 -3.72 -0.79
N ASP A 399 -20.01 -3.36 0.50
CA ASP A 399 -19.04 -3.76 1.54
C ASP A 399 -19.49 -5.08 2.18
N THR A 400 -18.74 -6.15 1.93
CA THR A 400 -18.86 -7.44 2.65
C THR A 400 -17.61 -7.77 3.47
N SER A 401 -16.65 -6.84 3.61
CA SER A 401 -15.32 -7.08 4.20
C SER A 401 -15.33 -7.73 5.59
N LYS A 402 -16.43 -7.58 6.33
CA LYS A 402 -16.63 -8.07 7.69
C LYS A 402 -17.27 -9.47 7.76
N GLY A 403 -17.51 -10.13 6.62
CA GLY A 403 -18.29 -11.37 6.55
C GLY A 403 -19.81 -11.15 6.66
N LEU A 404 -20.26 -9.89 6.59
CA LEU A 404 -21.66 -9.47 6.70
C LEU A 404 -21.88 -8.14 5.98
N ILE A 405 -23.13 -7.89 5.61
CA ILE A 405 -23.66 -6.67 4.97
C ILE A 405 -24.34 -5.77 6.01
N GLY A 406 -25.19 -6.37 6.87
CA GLY A 406 -25.93 -5.70 7.95
C GLY A 406 -27.10 -4.80 7.51
N ASP A 407 -28.06 -4.62 8.44
CA ASP A 407 -29.37 -4.00 8.20
C ASP A 407 -29.34 -2.66 7.43
N SER A 408 -28.48 -1.72 7.84
CA SER A 408 -28.45 -0.37 7.22
C SER A 408 -27.99 -0.38 5.76
N GLN A 409 -27.11 -1.32 5.39
CA GLN A 409 -26.67 -1.49 4.01
C GLN A 409 -27.73 -2.26 3.20
N PHE A 410 -28.44 -3.22 3.81
CA PHE A 410 -29.60 -3.87 3.19
C PHE A 410 -30.77 -2.91 2.94
N ASP A 411 -31.09 -2.02 3.89
CA ASP A 411 -32.12 -0.98 3.73
C ASP A 411 -31.75 0.05 2.64
N TRP A 412 -30.45 0.25 2.39
CA TRP A 412 -29.97 1.03 1.25
C TRP A 412 -30.11 0.22 -0.05
N LEU A 413 -29.54 -0.99 -0.12
CA LEU A 413 -29.61 -1.88 -1.29
C LEU A 413 -31.06 -2.12 -1.75
N TYR A 414 -32.00 -2.35 -0.83
CA TYR A 414 -33.41 -2.52 -1.15
C TYR A 414 -34.00 -1.30 -1.86
N ARG A 415 -33.61 -0.08 -1.46
CA ARG A 415 -34.03 1.16 -2.15
C ARG A 415 -33.36 1.29 -3.50
N GLU A 416 -32.05 1.03 -3.58
CA GLU A 416 -31.30 1.08 -4.85
C GLU A 416 -31.86 0.15 -5.92
N LEU A 417 -32.28 -1.06 -5.53
CA LEU A 417 -32.91 -2.05 -6.40
C LEU A 417 -34.37 -1.71 -6.73
N LYS A 418 -35.16 -1.29 -5.73
CA LYS A 418 -36.58 -0.97 -5.91
C LYS A 418 -36.83 0.26 -6.77
N ASP A 419 -36.00 1.28 -6.61
CA ASP A 419 -36.11 2.53 -7.34
C ASP A 419 -35.30 2.49 -8.67
N ASN A 420 -34.71 1.32 -9.01
CA ASN A 420 -34.02 1.11 -10.28
C ASN A 420 -34.99 1.04 -11.46
N THR A 421 -34.67 1.76 -12.54
CA THR A 421 -35.40 1.71 -13.82
C THR A 421 -34.52 1.30 -15.00
N ASN A 422 -33.26 0.95 -14.76
CA ASN A 422 -32.32 0.49 -15.78
C ASN A 422 -32.65 -0.97 -16.19
N ASN A 423 -32.42 -1.31 -17.45
CA ASN A 423 -32.63 -2.67 -17.97
C ASN A 423 -31.68 -3.71 -17.35
N HIS A 424 -30.46 -3.30 -16.97
CA HIS A 424 -29.50 -4.20 -16.32
C HIS A 424 -29.10 -3.72 -14.91
N THR A 425 -28.85 -4.67 -14.02
CA THR A 425 -28.32 -4.45 -12.67
C THR A 425 -27.16 -5.39 -12.40
N ILE A 426 -26.00 -4.83 -12.06
CA ILE A 426 -24.81 -5.60 -11.69
C ILE A 426 -24.37 -5.18 -10.29
N ILE A 427 -24.26 -6.17 -9.39
CA ILE A 427 -23.70 -6.00 -8.07
C ILE A 427 -22.24 -6.47 -8.09
N ILE A 428 -21.33 -5.67 -7.52
CA ILE A 428 -19.93 -6.05 -7.33
C ILE A 428 -19.58 -5.89 -5.86
N SER A 429 -18.95 -6.91 -5.30
CA SER A 429 -18.52 -6.93 -3.91
C SER A 429 -17.23 -7.74 -3.77
N HIS A 430 -16.78 -8.01 -2.55
CA HIS A 430 -15.61 -8.85 -2.32
C HIS A 430 -15.97 -10.31 -2.06
N MET A 431 -16.86 -10.59 -1.10
CA MET A 431 -17.26 -11.96 -0.74
C MET A 431 -18.50 -12.38 -1.52
N PRO A 432 -18.53 -13.55 -2.16
CA PRO A 432 -19.75 -14.04 -2.80
C PRO A 432 -20.79 -14.45 -1.74
N PRO A 433 -22.10 -14.40 -2.03
CA PRO A 433 -23.13 -14.91 -1.12
C PRO A 433 -23.14 -16.45 -1.05
N ILE A 434 -22.57 -17.12 -2.04
CA ILE A 434 -22.53 -18.57 -2.17
C ILE A 434 -21.25 -18.98 -2.91
N ASP A 435 -20.70 -20.13 -2.57
CA ASP A 435 -19.50 -20.68 -3.22
C ASP A 435 -19.82 -21.00 -4.68
N THR A 436 -19.10 -20.36 -5.60
CA THR A 436 -19.36 -20.40 -7.05
C THR A 436 -18.92 -21.71 -7.71
N LEU A 437 -18.14 -22.55 -7.01
CA LEU A 437 -17.71 -23.88 -7.47
C LEU A 437 -18.55 -25.00 -6.86
N SER A 438 -18.84 -24.90 -5.56
CA SER A 438 -19.49 -25.97 -4.80
C SER A 438 -21.00 -25.77 -4.60
N GLY A 439 -21.51 -24.54 -4.80
CA GLY A 439 -22.91 -24.19 -4.59
C GLY A 439 -23.35 -24.21 -3.12
N ASN A 440 -22.40 -24.11 -2.18
CA ASN A 440 -22.66 -24.15 -0.74
C ASN A 440 -22.50 -22.76 -0.10
N PHE A 441 -23.13 -22.56 1.04
CA PHE A 441 -22.87 -21.43 1.92
C PHE A 441 -21.70 -21.75 2.87
N ASP A 442 -21.07 -20.73 3.45
CA ASP A 442 -20.18 -20.94 4.59
C ASP A 442 -20.91 -21.70 5.72
N THR A 443 -20.16 -22.59 6.36
CA THR A 443 -20.59 -23.41 7.50
C THR A 443 -19.59 -23.34 8.67
N SER A 444 -18.62 -22.43 8.61
CA SER A 444 -17.63 -22.23 9.67
C SER A 444 -18.30 -21.79 10.99
N GLU A 445 -17.87 -22.36 12.11
CA GLU A 445 -18.43 -22.05 13.44
C GLU A 445 -17.72 -20.88 14.15
N ASN A 446 -16.52 -20.49 13.68
CA ASN A 446 -15.67 -19.49 14.31
C ASN A 446 -14.99 -18.63 13.23
N LEU A 447 -15.03 -17.30 13.41
CA LEU A 447 -14.51 -16.35 12.43
C LEU A 447 -12.97 -16.34 12.35
N HIS A 448 -12.51 -16.08 11.11
CA HIS A 448 -11.12 -15.98 10.67
C HIS A 448 -10.35 -17.31 10.76
N PRO A 449 -10.61 -18.21 9.78
CA PRO A 449 -9.62 -18.43 8.73
C PRO A 449 -9.91 -17.59 7.48
N GLU A 450 -9.61 -16.30 7.59
CA GLU A 450 -9.25 -15.39 6.50
C GLU A 450 -10.24 -15.21 5.31
N MET A 451 -11.58 -15.40 5.34
CA MET A 451 -12.57 -15.69 6.41
C MET A 451 -13.66 -16.66 5.89
N SER A 452 -13.23 -17.72 5.20
CA SER A 452 -14.00 -18.82 4.60
C SER A 452 -15.10 -18.51 3.57
N ASN A 453 -14.68 -18.55 2.29
CA ASN A 453 -15.43 -18.79 1.05
C ASN A 453 -16.56 -17.82 0.66
N THR A 454 -17.44 -17.43 1.57
CA THR A 454 -18.65 -16.64 1.27
C THR A 454 -18.90 -15.58 2.35
N ILE A 455 -19.91 -14.74 2.16
CA ILE A 455 -20.53 -14.00 3.27
C ILE A 455 -20.86 -15.02 4.37
N HIS A 456 -20.29 -14.81 5.56
CA HIS A 456 -20.29 -15.76 6.68
C HIS A 456 -21.69 -15.94 7.28
N ILE A 457 -22.45 -14.86 7.39
CA ILE A 457 -23.81 -14.91 7.93
C ILE A 457 -24.78 -15.44 6.86
N LYS A 458 -24.98 -16.76 6.85
CA LYS A 458 -25.85 -17.46 5.88
C LYS A 458 -27.23 -16.80 5.66
N SER A 459 -27.89 -16.28 6.70
CA SER A 459 -29.19 -15.62 6.55
C SER A 459 -29.11 -14.31 5.77
N GLU A 460 -27.97 -13.61 5.80
CA GLU A 460 -27.73 -12.43 4.97
C GLU A 460 -27.45 -12.84 3.51
N SER A 461 -26.72 -13.94 3.28
CA SER A 461 -26.57 -14.53 1.94
C SER A 461 -27.92 -14.94 1.33
N GLU A 462 -28.76 -15.64 2.10
CA GLU A 462 -30.11 -16.04 1.68
C GLU A 462 -31.00 -14.82 1.38
N TYR A 463 -30.88 -13.75 2.18
CA TYR A 463 -31.62 -12.52 1.96
C TYR A 463 -31.12 -11.72 0.75
N LEU A 464 -29.80 -11.62 0.53
CA LEU A 464 -29.20 -11.01 -0.65
C LEU A 464 -29.63 -11.76 -1.92
N ILE A 465 -29.53 -13.11 -1.93
CA ILE A 465 -30.02 -13.94 -3.05
C ILE A 465 -31.52 -13.71 -3.26
N LYS A 466 -32.34 -13.61 -2.21
CA LYS A 466 -33.77 -13.26 -2.34
C LYS A 466 -33.95 -11.90 -3.04
N LEU A 467 -33.23 -10.86 -2.63
CA LEU A 467 -33.32 -9.52 -3.23
C LEU A 467 -32.89 -9.53 -4.71
N MET A 468 -31.79 -10.20 -5.05
CA MET A 468 -31.34 -10.34 -6.44
C MET A 468 -32.40 -10.99 -7.34
N ASN A 469 -33.09 -12.01 -6.83
CA ASN A 469 -34.20 -12.66 -7.53
C ASN A 469 -35.47 -11.80 -7.61
N GLU A 470 -35.80 -11.04 -6.56
CA GLU A 470 -37.01 -10.20 -6.48
C GLU A 470 -36.91 -8.98 -7.41
N PHE A 471 -35.70 -8.49 -7.66
CA PHE A 471 -35.41 -7.31 -8.49
C PHE A 471 -34.64 -7.63 -9.79
N HIS A 472 -34.61 -8.90 -10.22
CA HIS A 472 -34.03 -9.34 -11.49
C HIS A 472 -32.58 -8.85 -11.74
N VAL A 473 -31.70 -8.99 -10.75
CA VAL A 473 -30.27 -8.65 -10.90
C VAL A 473 -29.60 -9.63 -11.87
N ASP A 474 -28.96 -9.11 -12.93
CA ASP A 474 -28.31 -9.91 -13.97
C ASP A 474 -27.08 -10.64 -13.42
N ALA A 475 -26.21 -9.92 -12.69
CA ALA A 475 -24.93 -10.44 -12.23
C ALA A 475 -24.51 -9.96 -10.83
N TYR A 476 -23.83 -10.85 -10.10
CA TYR A 476 -23.09 -10.58 -8.88
C TYR A 476 -21.64 -11.05 -9.04
N ILE A 477 -20.68 -10.13 -8.96
CA ILE A 477 -19.25 -10.44 -9.13
C ILE A 477 -18.48 -10.22 -7.82
N ALA A 478 -17.58 -11.15 -7.51
CA ALA A 478 -16.79 -11.19 -6.28
C ALA A 478 -15.31 -11.55 -6.51
N GLY A 479 -14.51 -11.39 -5.46
CA GLY A 479 -13.16 -11.93 -5.31
C GLY A 479 -13.15 -13.02 -4.24
N HIS A 480 -12.25 -12.89 -3.26
CA HIS A 480 -12.21 -13.60 -1.98
C HIS A 480 -11.83 -15.08 -2.03
N THR A 481 -12.39 -15.86 -2.96
CA THR A 481 -12.16 -17.32 -3.04
C THR A 481 -10.82 -17.67 -3.68
N HIS A 482 -10.12 -16.70 -4.28
CA HIS A 482 -8.95 -16.89 -5.16
C HIS A 482 -9.19 -17.86 -6.34
N GLN A 483 -10.44 -18.20 -6.64
CA GLN A 483 -10.80 -19.20 -7.64
C GLN A 483 -11.82 -18.65 -8.63
N GLN A 484 -11.64 -18.98 -9.90
CA GLN A 484 -12.58 -18.60 -10.96
C GLN A 484 -13.72 -19.60 -11.03
N GLY A 485 -14.91 -19.13 -10.68
CA GLY A 485 -16.13 -19.93 -10.65
C GLY A 485 -17.33 -19.11 -11.07
N ALA A 486 -18.36 -19.79 -11.58
CA ALA A 486 -19.62 -19.17 -11.98
C ALA A 486 -20.79 -20.13 -11.77
N ILE A 487 -21.82 -19.66 -11.08
CA ILE A 487 -23.07 -20.37 -10.85
C ILE A 487 -24.25 -19.47 -11.20
N LYS A 488 -25.27 -20.02 -11.88
CA LYS A 488 -26.52 -19.29 -12.17
C LYS A 488 -27.61 -19.72 -11.19
N ILE A 489 -28.17 -18.78 -10.44
CA ILE A 489 -29.28 -19.01 -9.51
C ILE A 489 -30.51 -18.27 -10.05
N ASN A 490 -31.49 -19.05 -10.50
CA ASN A 490 -32.61 -18.58 -11.33
C ASN A 490 -32.07 -17.79 -12.55
N ASP A 491 -32.28 -16.47 -12.60
CA ASP A 491 -31.82 -15.63 -13.70
C ASP A 491 -30.49 -14.90 -13.41
N THR A 492 -30.08 -14.77 -12.15
CA THR A 492 -28.85 -14.10 -11.72
C THR A 492 -27.60 -14.98 -11.90
N LEU A 493 -26.58 -14.45 -12.56
CA LEU A 493 -25.23 -15.02 -12.62
C LEU A 493 -24.42 -14.59 -11.39
N ILE A 494 -23.79 -15.53 -10.67
CA ILE A 494 -22.90 -15.23 -9.54
C ILE A 494 -21.52 -15.79 -9.89
N ALA A 495 -20.48 -14.94 -9.90
CA ALA A 495 -19.14 -15.33 -10.32
C ALA A 495 -18.02 -14.72 -9.46
N THR A 496 -16.86 -15.37 -9.47
CA THR A 496 -15.64 -14.95 -8.75
C THR A 496 -14.46 -14.79 -9.70
N SER A 497 -13.67 -13.72 -9.56
CA SER A 497 -12.68 -13.32 -10.58
C SER A 497 -11.32 -14.05 -10.54
N GLY A 498 -11.02 -14.80 -9.47
CA GLY A 498 -9.66 -15.27 -9.18
C GLY A 498 -8.87 -14.22 -8.40
N ALA A 499 -7.55 -14.36 -8.33
CA ALA A 499 -6.67 -13.41 -7.65
C ALA A 499 -5.60 -12.82 -8.58
N LEU A 500 -5.27 -11.53 -8.45
CA LEU A 500 -4.15 -10.92 -9.18
C LEU A 500 -2.91 -10.63 -8.31
N GLY A 501 -2.87 -11.14 -7.08
CA GLY A 501 -1.70 -10.97 -6.22
C GLY A 501 -1.71 -11.82 -4.96
N GLY A 502 -0.99 -11.36 -3.95
CA GLY A 502 -0.87 -12.03 -2.66
C GLY A 502 -0.08 -13.34 -2.67
N THR A 503 -0.47 -14.23 -1.76
CA THR A 503 0.10 -15.59 -1.67
C THR A 503 -0.74 -16.53 -2.50
N VAL A 504 -0.42 -16.63 -3.79
CA VAL A 504 -1.05 -17.60 -4.68
C VAL A 504 -0.70 -19.02 -4.20
N LEU A 505 -1.71 -19.79 -3.85
CA LEU A 505 -1.56 -21.17 -3.37
C LEU A 505 -1.73 -22.20 -4.51
N PRO A 506 -1.19 -23.42 -4.34
CA PRO A 506 -1.48 -24.57 -5.19
C PRO A 506 -2.98 -24.85 -5.39
N GLY A 507 -3.55 -24.37 -6.50
CA GLY A 507 -4.97 -24.53 -6.84
C GLY A 507 -5.77 -23.24 -6.99
N ASP A 508 -5.14 -22.08 -6.78
CA ASP A 508 -5.72 -20.76 -7.06
C ASP A 508 -5.73 -20.46 -8.58
N ASN A 509 -6.71 -19.67 -9.03
CA ASN A 509 -6.73 -19.10 -10.38
C ASN A 509 -6.13 -17.69 -10.33
N VAL A 510 -5.05 -17.46 -11.07
CA VAL A 510 -4.50 -16.11 -11.23
C VAL A 510 -5.13 -15.47 -12.46
N GLY A 511 -6.05 -14.53 -12.27
CA GLY A 511 -6.90 -14.05 -13.36
C GLY A 511 -7.88 -12.94 -12.98
N TYR A 512 -8.73 -12.58 -13.94
CA TYR A 512 -9.73 -11.52 -13.84
C TYR A 512 -10.97 -11.82 -14.68
N ILE A 513 -12.03 -11.04 -14.49
CA ILE A 513 -13.28 -11.11 -15.27
C ILE A 513 -13.38 -9.94 -16.26
N ILE A 514 -13.84 -10.21 -17.47
CA ILE A 514 -14.43 -9.21 -18.38
C ILE A 514 -15.95 -9.41 -18.38
N LEU A 515 -16.69 -8.32 -18.18
CA LEU A 515 -18.13 -8.26 -18.44
C LEU A 515 -18.37 -7.40 -19.68
N ASP A 516 -19.10 -7.92 -20.65
CA ASP A 516 -19.72 -7.14 -21.72
C ASP A 516 -21.23 -7.09 -21.48
N VAL A 517 -21.80 -5.89 -21.49
CA VAL A 517 -23.24 -5.66 -21.29
C VAL A 517 -23.82 -5.01 -22.54
N ASP A 518 -24.83 -5.65 -23.12
CA ASP A 518 -25.55 -5.22 -24.31
C ASP A 518 -27.03 -5.65 -24.27
N GLU A 519 -27.78 -5.44 -25.36
CA GLU A 519 -29.21 -5.76 -25.45
C GLU A 519 -29.56 -7.25 -25.25
N GLU A 520 -28.60 -8.18 -25.41
CA GLU A 520 -28.81 -9.61 -25.17
C GLU A 520 -28.59 -10.00 -23.69
N GLY A 521 -27.88 -9.17 -22.91
CA GLY A 521 -27.70 -9.31 -21.46
C GLY A 521 -26.27 -9.04 -20.99
N VAL A 522 -25.88 -9.73 -19.91
CA VAL A 522 -24.53 -9.67 -19.33
C VAL A 522 -23.74 -10.91 -19.73
N HIS A 523 -22.68 -10.70 -20.52
CA HIS A 523 -21.76 -11.74 -20.97
C HIS A 523 -20.47 -11.69 -20.14
N LEU A 524 -20.10 -12.84 -19.55
CA LEU A 524 -18.93 -12.96 -18.68
C LEU A 524 -17.85 -13.82 -19.35
N GLU A 525 -16.62 -13.30 -19.40
CA GLU A 525 -15.41 -14.02 -19.78
C GLU A 525 -14.42 -14.04 -18.61
N ASN A 526 -14.02 -15.23 -18.18
CA ASN A 526 -12.91 -15.43 -17.23
C ASN A 526 -11.59 -15.45 -18.02
N ILE A 527 -10.63 -14.64 -17.59
CA ILE A 527 -9.29 -14.58 -18.17
C ILE A 527 -8.28 -15.15 -17.17
N ASP A 528 -7.60 -16.23 -17.53
CA ASP A 528 -6.42 -16.73 -16.83
C ASP A 528 -5.18 -15.92 -17.26
N VAL A 529 -4.44 -15.39 -16.28
CA VAL A 529 -3.13 -14.71 -16.45
C VAL A 529 -1.97 -15.68 -16.25
N MET A 530 -2.10 -16.65 -15.34
CA MET A 530 -1.18 -17.78 -15.20
C MET A 530 -1.97 -19.08 -15.01
N SER A 531 -1.48 -20.15 -15.64
CA SER A 531 -2.09 -21.47 -15.50
C SER A 531 -1.85 -22.08 -14.11
N VAL A 532 -2.77 -22.95 -13.68
CA VAL A 532 -2.65 -23.67 -12.41
C VAL A 532 -1.40 -24.57 -12.41
N GLU A 533 -0.94 -25.09 -13.55
CA GLU A 533 0.34 -25.79 -13.67
C GLU A 533 1.55 -24.88 -13.41
N GLU A 534 1.55 -23.64 -13.92
CA GLU A 534 2.63 -22.68 -13.70
C GLU A 534 2.74 -22.27 -12.23
N VAL A 535 1.61 -21.94 -11.60
CA VAL A 535 1.49 -21.69 -10.15
C VAL A 535 2.06 -22.85 -9.33
N ASN A 536 1.74 -24.09 -9.71
CA ASN A 536 2.25 -25.28 -9.00
C ASN A 536 3.77 -25.50 -9.15
N SER A 537 4.40 -24.91 -10.17
CA SER A 537 5.79 -25.15 -10.54
C SER A 537 6.81 -24.19 -9.90
N ASN A 538 6.42 -22.96 -9.56
CA ASN A 538 7.34 -21.84 -9.30
C ASN A 538 7.65 -21.54 -7.82
N LYS A 539 7.34 -22.48 -6.91
CA LYS A 539 7.34 -22.34 -5.43
C LYS A 539 8.44 -21.49 -4.78
N ILE A 540 9.67 -21.45 -5.30
CA ILE A 540 10.75 -20.62 -4.73
C ILE A 540 10.49 -19.12 -4.97
N GLN A 541 10.03 -18.77 -6.16
CA GLN A 541 9.68 -17.41 -6.55
C GLN A 541 8.44 -16.94 -5.80
N ASP A 542 7.42 -17.78 -5.70
CA ASP A 542 6.17 -17.49 -4.97
C ASP A 542 6.43 -17.24 -3.48
N ASN A 543 7.27 -18.06 -2.83
CA ASN A 543 7.68 -17.85 -1.44
C ASN A 543 8.43 -16.52 -1.24
N LEU A 544 9.24 -16.07 -2.22
CA LEU A 544 9.92 -14.77 -2.17
C LEU A 544 8.96 -13.60 -2.41
N HIS A 545 7.94 -13.80 -3.24
CA HIS A 545 6.88 -12.82 -3.51
C HIS A 545 5.94 -12.66 -2.30
N ALA A 546 5.42 -13.75 -1.75
CA ALA A 546 4.64 -13.77 -0.50
C ALA A 546 5.43 -13.11 0.64
N ALA A 547 6.72 -13.44 0.79
CA ALA A 547 7.58 -12.77 1.78
C ALA A 547 7.66 -11.25 1.58
N ARG A 548 7.66 -10.73 0.34
CA ARG A 548 7.59 -9.27 0.11
C ARG A 548 6.24 -8.70 0.52
N VAL A 549 5.14 -9.33 0.09
CA VAL A 549 3.77 -8.91 0.39
C VAL A 549 3.54 -8.77 1.91
N PHE A 550 4.01 -9.72 2.73
CA PHE A 550 3.89 -9.61 4.19
C PHE A 550 4.91 -8.65 4.81
N VAL A 551 6.18 -8.68 4.37
CA VAL A 551 7.27 -8.00 5.10
C VAL A 551 7.47 -6.54 4.68
N LEU A 552 7.25 -6.19 3.41
CA LEU A 552 7.50 -4.84 2.90
C LEU A 552 6.55 -3.78 3.50
N PRO A 553 5.21 -4.01 3.59
CA PRO A 553 4.31 -3.07 4.26
C PRO A 553 4.69 -2.85 5.73
N VAL A 554 5.05 -3.91 6.47
CA VAL A 554 5.51 -3.82 7.86
C VAL A 554 6.79 -2.99 7.97
N ILE A 555 7.76 -3.21 7.07
CA ILE A 555 9.02 -2.46 7.04
C ILE A 555 8.80 -0.95 6.87
N ILE A 556 7.95 -0.56 5.91
CA ILE A 556 7.71 0.85 5.60
C ILE A 556 6.88 1.50 6.72
N ASN A 557 5.78 0.86 7.10
CA ASN A 557 4.83 1.36 8.11
C ASN A 557 5.39 1.37 9.55
N LYS A 558 6.53 0.71 9.81
CA LYS A 558 7.20 0.67 11.13
C LYS A 558 8.67 1.12 11.04
N SER A 559 8.99 1.95 10.04
CA SER A 559 10.35 2.39 9.71
C SER A 559 11.11 3.03 10.88
N ILE A 560 10.51 3.97 11.63
CA ILE A 560 11.17 4.56 12.82
C ILE A 560 11.34 3.51 13.91
N ARG A 561 10.32 2.70 14.20
CA ARG A 561 10.36 1.67 15.25
C ARG A 561 11.44 0.63 14.99
N ILE A 562 11.54 0.15 13.75
CA ILE A 562 12.57 -0.80 13.32
C ILE A 562 13.95 -0.18 13.42
N ALA A 563 14.15 1.04 12.88
CA ALA A 563 15.43 1.74 12.97
C ALA A 563 15.87 1.98 14.43
N SER A 564 14.94 2.41 15.28
CA SER A 564 15.17 2.65 16.72
C SER A 564 15.52 1.36 17.47
N THR A 565 14.90 0.24 17.10
CA THR A 565 15.18 -1.08 17.67
C THR A 565 16.57 -1.57 17.26
N ILE A 566 16.95 -1.40 15.99
CA ILE A 566 18.31 -1.69 15.49
C ILE A 566 19.33 -0.82 16.23
N LEU A 567 19.11 0.49 16.34
CA LEU A 567 19.98 1.40 17.07
C LEU A 567 20.14 1.00 18.55
N LEU A 568 19.06 0.59 19.21
CA LEU A 568 19.10 0.10 20.60
C LEU A 568 19.96 -1.16 20.75
N PHE A 569 19.86 -2.13 19.84
CA PHE A 569 20.70 -3.32 19.85
C PHE A 569 22.18 -3.01 19.54
N LEU A 570 22.46 -2.02 18.70
CA LEU A 570 23.82 -1.52 18.44
C LEU A 570 24.42 -0.87 19.69
N ILE A 571 23.65 0.01 20.37
CA ILE A 571 24.03 0.61 21.65
C ILE A 571 24.26 -0.47 22.72
N LEU A 572 23.35 -1.44 22.86
CA LEU A 572 23.50 -2.56 23.79
C LEU A 572 24.77 -3.36 23.50
N SER A 573 25.07 -3.64 22.23
CA SER A 573 26.30 -4.35 21.83
C SER A 573 27.56 -3.61 22.28
N ILE A 574 27.59 -2.28 22.10
CA ILE A 574 28.70 -1.42 22.56
C ILE A 574 28.79 -1.40 24.09
N VAL A 575 27.65 -1.27 24.80
CA VAL A 575 27.61 -1.30 26.28
C VAL A 575 28.10 -2.65 26.82
N LEU A 576 27.63 -3.77 26.27
CA LEU A 576 28.07 -5.11 26.66
C LEU A 576 29.56 -5.34 26.40
N TYR A 577 30.12 -4.79 25.32
CA TYR A 577 31.57 -4.84 25.07
C TYR A 577 32.37 -4.21 26.22
N PHE A 578 31.93 -3.08 26.79
CA PHE A 578 32.56 -2.45 27.94
C PHE A 578 32.22 -3.10 29.30
N LEU A 579 31.15 -3.91 29.36
CA LEU A 579 30.75 -4.64 30.57
C LEU A 579 31.22 -6.11 30.57
N LYS A 580 31.87 -6.60 29.50
CA LYS A 580 32.29 -8.01 29.37
C LYS A 580 33.12 -8.51 30.55
N ASP A 581 34.05 -7.68 31.05
CA ASP A 581 34.94 -8.02 32.16
C ASP A 581 34.23 -8.00 33.53
N LYS A 582 32.96 -7.53 33.58
CA LYS A 582 32.09 -7.59 34.76
C LYS A 582 31.17 -8.82 34.79
N LEU A 583 31.25 -9.70 33.79
CA LEU A 583 30.57 -10.99 33.78
C LEU A 583 31.35 -12.00 34.64
N ILE A 584 30.82 -12.32 35.83
CA ILE A 584 31.55 -13.10 36.83
C ILE A 584 31.13 -14.58 36.76
N TYR A 585 32.06 -15.45 36.39
CA TYR A 585 31.90 -16.90 36.52
C TYR A 585 32.12 -17.33 37.98
N ARG A 586 31.08 -17.86 38.63
CA ARG A 586 31.19 -18.46 39.97
C ARG A 586 31.28 -19.98 39.89
N LYS A 587 32.01 -20.58 40.83
CA LYS A 587 31.82 -21.98 41.23
C LYS A 587 30.50 -22.12 41.97
#